data_AF-A0A022PJK6-F1
#
_entry.id   AF-A0A022PJK6-F1
#
_cell.length_a   1.000
_cell.length_b   1.000
_cell.length_c   1.000
_cell.angle_alpha   90.00
_cell.angle_beta   90.00
_cell.angle_gamma   90.00
#
_symmetry.space_group_name_H-M   'P 1'
#
loop_
_entity.id
_entity.type
_entity.pdbx_description
1 polymer ?
#
loop_
_entity_poly.entity_id
_entity_poly.type
_entity_poly.pdbx_seq_one_letter_code
_entity_poly.pdbx_strand_id
1 'polypeptide(L)'
;MCTNNYSKEKCPSCCVESLISQEDEYGISMVMNCNHCGWHSCCEDNCSLCKKNADDIAYRNLGIKNRTDAFYKIAALRKELASMSKFTPCVITRRFRIKQLDRIFMDYIQLIGTSYSSGATYQMMLEYINSQYLELSFRFNPCDFIRPPLH
;
A
#
# COMPACT_ATOMS: atom_id res chain seq x y z
N MET A 1 -0.85 -33.31 -19.15
CA MET A 1 -1.66 -33.34 -17.92
C MET A 1 -1.15 -32.20 -17.04
N CYS A 2 -1.86 -31.07 -16.99
CA CYS A 2 -1.46 -29.94 -16.15
C CYS A 2 -1.85 -30.27 -14.71
N THR A 3 -0.87 -30.51 -13.84
CA THR A 3 -1.11 -30.62 -12.40
C THR A 3 -1.45 -29.23 -11.88
N ASN A 4 -2.73 -28.97 -11.63
CA ASN A 4 -3.13 -27.75 -10.93
C ASN A 4 -2.63 -27.85 -9.49
N ASN A 5 -1.46 -27.28 -9.22
CA ASN A 5 -0.92 -27.14 -7.86
C ASN A 5 -1.68 -26.01 -7.17
N TYR A 6 -2.59 -26.36 -6.26
CA TYR A 6 -3.25 -25.41 -5.39
C TYR A 6 -2.52 -25.37 -4.05
N SER A 7 -2.04 -24.20 -3.64
CA SER A 7 -1.62 -23.98 -2.26
C SER A 7 -2.82 -23.47 -1.45
N LYS A 8 -2.92 -23.91 -0.19
CA LYS A 8 -3.86 -23.31 0.76
C LYS A 8 -3.09 -22.31 1.61
N GLU A 9 -3.51 -21.06 1.63
CA GLU A 9 -3.02 -20.07 2.58
C GLU A 9 -4.19 -19.32 3.22
N LYS A 10 -3.91 -18.62 4.32
CA LYS A 10 -4.93 -17.86 5.04
C LYS A 10 -5.22 -16.57 4.29
N CYS A 11 -6.51 -16.30 4.05
CA CYS A 11 -6.93 -15.04 3.48
C CYS A 11 -6.47 -13.87 4.36
N PRO A 12 -5.83 -12.82 3.81
CA PRO A 12 -5.34 -11.69 4.59
C PRO A 12 -6.47 -10.84 5.21
N SER A 13 -7.70 -10.98 4.72
CA SER A 13 -8.87 -10.25 5.20
C SER A 13 -9.61 -10.97 6.35
N CYS A 14 -9.88 -12.27 6.21
CA CYS A 14 -10.69 -13.03 7.19
C CYS A 14 -9.92 -14.14 7.91
N CYS A 15 -8.64 -14.35 7.59
CA CYS A 15 -7.77 -15.40 8.15
C CYS A 15 -8.24 -16.84 7.93
N VAL A 16 -9.33 -17.06 7.17
CA VAL A 16 -9.82 -18.39 6.78
C VAL A 16 -8.93 -18.95 5.68
N GLU A 17 -8.56 -20.23 5.79
CA GLU A 17 -7.84 -20.93 4.73
C GLU A 17 -8.62 -20.87 3.42
N SER A 18 -7.97 -20.35 2.39
CA SER A 18 -8.51 -20.20 1.05
C SER A 18 -7.53 -20.78 0.04
N LEU A 19 -8.07 -21.26 -1.07
CA LEU A 19 -7.26 -21.78 -2.17
C LEU A 19 -6.60 -20.61 -2.89
N ILE A 20 -5.28 -20.68 -3.03
CA ILE A 20 -4.45 -19.66 -3.65
C ILE A 20 -3.75 -20.31 -4.84
N SER A 21 -3.96 -19.68 -5.98
CA SER A 21 -3.30 -19.91 -7.27
C SER A 21 -3.51 -21.25 -7.96
N GLN A 22 -3.41 -21.14 -9.29
CA GLN A 22 -3.39 -22.20 -10.28
C GLN A 22 -2.19 -21.87 -11.18
N GLU A 23 -1.21 -22.77 -11.31
CA GLU A 23 -0.05 -22.56 -12.18
C GLU A 23 -0.47 -22.70 -13.66
N ASP A 24 -0.08 -21.74 -14.52
CA ASP A 24 -0.19 -21.85 -15.98
C ASP A 24 1.12 -22.40 -16.59
N GLU A 25 1.19 -22.56 -17.91
CA GLU A 25 2.37 -23.10 -18.62
C GLU A 25 3.64 -22.25 -18.45
N TYR A 26 3.53 -21.03 -17.90
CA TYR A 26 4.63 -20.12 -17.60
C TYR A 26 4.97 -20.03 -16.11
N GLY A 27 4.26 -20.78 -15.27
CA GLY A 27 4.63 -21.05 -13.88
C GLY A 27 4.32 -19.95 -12.87
N ILE A 28 3.59 -18.88 -13.22
CA ILE A 28 3.24 -17.83 -12.25
C ILE A 28 1.86 -17.22 -12.55
N SER A 29 0.82 -17.71 -11.87
CA SER A 29 -0.43 -16.97 -11.71
C SER A 29 -0.88 -17.01 -10.24
N MET A 30 -0.54 -15.97 -9.47
CA MET A 30 -1.02 -15.84 -8.09
C MET A 30 -2.40 -15.20 -8.07
N VAL A 31 -3.44 -16.02 -8.32
CA VAL A 31 -4.82 -15.62 -8.10
C VAL A 31 -5.28 -16.14 -6.74
N MET A 32 -5.53 -15.25 -5.79
CA MET A 32 -6.22 -15.60 -4.55
C MET A 32 -7.68 -15.20 -4.69
N ASN A 33 -8.58 -16.13 -4.42
CA ASN A 33 -10.01 -15.86 -4.31
C ASN A 33 -10.56 -16.52 -3.03
N CYS A 34 -10.95 -15.69 -2.07
CA CYS A 34 -11.49 -16.14 -0.80
C CYS A 34 -13.01 -16.30 -0.90
N ASN A 35 -13.47 -17.54 -0.99
CA ASN A 35 -14.90 -17.87 -1.02
C ASN A 35 -15.67 -17.46 0.26
N HIS A 36 -14.96 -17.23 1.38
CA HIS A 36 -15.58 -16.86 2.65
C HIS A 36 -15.92 -15.36 2.73
N CYS A 37 -15.03 -14.47 2.30
CA CYS A 37 -15.22 -13.02 2.42
C CYS A 37 -15.23 -12.26 1.10
N GLY A 38 -15.08 -12.96 -0.03
CA GLY A 38 -15.03 -12.35 -1.37
C GLY A 38 -13.72 -11.64 -1.69
N TRP A 39 -12.70 -11.75 -0.82
CA TRP A 39 -11.40 -11.13 -1.06
C TRP A 39 -10.71 -11.75 -2.28
N HIS A 40 -10.18 -10.91 -3.15
CA HIS A 40 -9.59 -11.30 -4.42
C HIS A 40 -8.34 -10.47 -4.72
N SER A 41 -7.29 -11.14 -5.18
CA SER A 41 -6.05 -10.56 -5.67
C SER A 41 -5.56 -11.37 -6.86
N CYS A 42 -5.14 -10.70 -7.93
CA CYS A 42 -4.58 -11.32 -9.12
C CYS A 42 -3.51 -10.41 -9.74
N CYS A 43 -2.80 -10.93 -10.74
CA CYS A 43 -1.77 -10.20 -11.49
C CYS A 43 -2.33 -9.39 -12.68
N GLU A 44 -3.65 -9.43 -12.93
CA GLU A 44 -4.25 -8.71 -14.05
C GLU A 44 -4.35 -7.21 -13.76
N ASP A 45 -3.80 -6.41 -14.67
CA ASP A 45 -3.98 -4.97 -14.64
C ASP A 45 -5.46 -4.62 -14.75
N ASN A 46 -5.90 -3.67 -13.93
CA ASN A 46 -7.27 -3.14 -13.94
C ASN A 46 -8.40 -4.13 -13.61
N CYS A 47 -8.10 -5.30 -13.00
CA CYS A 47 -9.13 -6.24 -12.55
C CYS A 47 -10.20 -5.54 -11.69
N SER A 48 -11.47 -5.71 -12.08
CA SER A 48 -12.62 -5.05 -11.44
C SER A 48 -12.84 -5.54 -10.00
N LEU A 49 -12.57 -6.83 -9.74
CA LEU A 49 -12.66 -7.41 -8.40
C LEU A 49 -11.55 -6.88 -7.48
N CYS A 50 -10.32 -6.77 -7.98
CA CYS A 50 -9.21 -6.16 -7.24
C CYS A 50 -9.50 -4.70 -6.88
N LYS A 51 -10.04 -3.91 -7.83
CA LYS A 51 -10.46 -2.53 -7.58
C LYS A 51 -11.55 -2.43 -6.52
N LYS A 52 -12.57 -3.28 -6.60
CA LYS A 52 -13.64 -3.33 -5.59
C LYS A 52 -13.09 -3.66 -4.20
N ASN A 53 -12.17 -4.61 -4.10
CA ASN A 53 -11.55 -4.95 -2.82
C ASN A 53 -10.69 -3.81 -2.28
N ALA A 54 -9.95 -3.11 -3.15
CA ALA A 54 -9.22 -1.91 -2.76
C ALA A 54 -10.17 -0.83 -2.23
N ASP A 55 -11.32 -0.62 -2.89
CA ASP A 55 -12.35 0.31 -2.44
C ASP A 55 -12.93 -0.09 -1.06
N ASP A 56 -13.24 -1.38 -0.87
CA ASP A 56 -13.77 -1.91 0.39
C ASP A 56 -12.76 -1.76 1.55
N ILE A 57 -11.47 -1.99 1.27
CA ILE A 57 -10.38 -1.78 2.24
C ILE A 57 -10.23 -0.30 2.56
N ALA A 58 -10.23 0.58 1.56
CA ALA A 58 -10.15 2.02 1.74
C ALA A 58 -11.35 2.57 2.53
N TYR A 59 -12.55 2.06 2.27
CA TYR A 59 -13.74 2.39 3.04
C TYR A 59 -13.61 1.95 4.50
N ARG A 60 -13.24 0.69 4.75
CA ARG A 60 -13.13 0.13 6.10
C ARG A 60 -12.05 0.82 6.94
N ASN A 61 -10.87 1.04 6.36
CA ASN A 61 -9.70 1.48 7.10
C ASN A 61 -9.56 3.02 7.12
N LEU A 62 -9.99 3.70 6.04
CA LEU A 62 -9.82 5.14 5.87
C LEU A 62 -11.14 5.91 5.83
N GLY A 63 -12.30 5.23 5.76
CA GLY A 63 -13.61 5.87 5.69
C GLY A 63 -13.95 6.49 4.34
N ILE A 64 -13.24 6.12 3.27
CA ILE A 64 -13.37 6.74 1.94
C ILE A 64 -14.58 6.15 1.22
N LYS A 65 -15.58 6.98 0.89
CA LYS A 65 -16.82 6.52 0.23
C LYS A 65 -16.85 6.86 -1.24
N ASN A 66 -16.08 7.87 -1.64
CA ASN A 66 -16.12 8.44 -2.97
C ASN A 66 -14.79 9.13 -3.31
N ARG A 67 -14.71 9.61 -4.56
CA ARG A 67 -13.55 10.32 -5.10
C ARG A 67 -13.19 11.59 -4.32
N THR A 68 -14.19 12.33 -3.83
CA THR A 68 -13.97 13.56 -3.06
C THR A 68 -13.28 13.26 -1.73
N ASP A 69 -13.72 12.23 -1.01
CA ASP A 69 -13.09 11.78 0.23
C ASP A 69 -11.63 11.37 -0.01
N ALA A 70 -11.37 10.65 -1.11
CA ALA A 70 -10.03 10.23 -1.50
C ALA A 70 -9.10 11.44 -1.75
N PHE A 71 -9.59 12.48 -2.44
CA PHE A 71 -8.83 13.72 -2.62
C PHE A 71 -8.55 14.45 -1.31
N TYR A 72 -9.53 14.53 -0.41
CA TYR A 72 -9.31 15.13 0.91
C TYR A 72 -8.27 14.36 1.72
N LYS A 73 -8.29 13.02 1.65
CA LYS A 73 -7.29 12.17 2.31
C LYS A 73 -5.90 12.42 1.73
N ILE A 74 -5.75 12.48 0.41
CA ILE A 74 -4.48 12.85 -0.25
C ILE A 74 -3.98 14.22 0.21
N ALA A 75 -4.85 15.23 0.25
CA ALA A 75 -4.48 16.57 0.69
C ALA A 75 -3.99 16.57 2.16
N ALA A 76 -4.64 15.78 3.02
CA ALA A 76 -4.21 15.59 4.41
C ALA A 76 -2.82 14.95 4.48
N LEU A 77 -2.57 13.86 3.74
CA LEU A 77 -1.26 13.20 3.70
C LEU A 77 -0.15 14.16 3.23
N ARG A 78 -0.42 14.95 2.18
CA ARG A 78 0.53 15.98 1.69
C ARG A 78 0.86 17.01 2.77
N LYS A 79 -0.16 17.49 3.49
CA LYS A 79 0.03 18.46 4.59
C LYS A 79 0.83 17.85 5.74
N GLU A 80 0.58 16.59 6.08
CA GLU A 80 1.33 15.87 7.10
C GLU A 80 2.81 15.72 6.71
N LEU A 81 3.12 15.25 5.50
CA LEU A 81 4.49 15.14 5.00
C LEU A 81 5.22 16.51 4.98
N ALA A 82 4.56 17.56 4.49
CA ALA A 82 5.12 18.90 4.48
C ALA A 82 5.36 19.46 5.90
N SER A 83 4.61 19.01 6.91
CA SER A 83 4.87 19.38 8.30
C SER A 83 6.09 18.67 8.88
N MET A 84 6.43 17.49 8.37
CA MET A 84 7.55 16.68 8.83
C MET A 84 8.89 17.19 8.31
N SER A 85 8.93 17.76 7.09
CA SER A 85 10.16 18.26 6.47
C SER A 85 10.77 19.50 7.15
N LYS A 86 9.98 20.26 7.91
CA LYS A 86 10.37 21.56 8.48
C LYS A 86 11.21 21.50 9.77
N PHE A 87 11.41 20.33 10.36
CA PHE A 87 12.04 20.22 11.68
C PHE A 87 13.30 19.35 11.67
N THR A 88 14.34 19.80 12.38
CA THR A 88 15.51 18.97 12.70
C THR A 88 15.19 18.10 13.92
N PRO A 89 15.07 16.77 13.79
CA PRO A 89 14.59 15.94 14.89
C PRO A 89 15.71 15.58 15.88
N CYS A 90 15.42 15.62 17.18
CA CYS A 90 16.17 14.87 18.19
C CYS A 90 15.70 13.38 18.22
N VAL A 91 16.43 12.49 18.91
CA VAL A 91 16.20 11.02 18.88
C VAL A 91 14.76 10.62 19.24
N ILE A 92 14.15 11.25 20.25
CA ILE A 92 12.78 10.94 20.68
C ILE A 92 11.79 11.33 19.58
N THR A 93 11.91 12.56 19.06
CA THR A 93 11.05 13.05 17.96
C THR A 93 11.25 12.24 16.67
N ARG A 94 12.45 11.73 16.42
CA ARG A 94 12.76 10.88 15.27
C ARG A 94 11.95 9.58 15.29
N ARG A 95 11.96 8.83 16.40
CA ARG A 95 11.19 7.57 16.52
C ARG A 95 9.70 7.79 16.28
N PHE A 96 9.17 8.89 16.80
CA PHE A 96 7.79 9.27 16.56
C PHE A 96 7.53 9.59 15.08
N ARG A 97 8.42 10.33 14.42
CA ARG A 97 8.32 10.64 12.98
C ARG A 97 8.39 9.40 12.10
N ILE A 98 9.22 8.40 12.43
CA ILE A 98 9.26 7.12 11.71
C ILE A 98 7.90 6.42 11.79
N LYS A 99 7.33 6.27 13.00
CA LYS A 99 5.99 5.67 13.15
C LYS A 99 4.90 6.43 12.40
N GLN A 100 5.01 7.76 12.33
CA GLN A 100 4.10 8.57 11.52
C GLN A 100 4.28 8.30 10.02
N LEU A 101 5.52 8.17 9.52
CA LEU A 101 5.79 7.80 8.14
C LEU A 101 5.22 6.42 7.81
N ASP A 102 5.38 5.43 8.68
CA ASP A 102 4.82 4.08 8.48
C ASP A 102 3.30 4.13 8.30
N ARG A 103 2.62 4.93 9.13
CA ARG A 103 1.16 5.14 9.00
C ARG A 103 0.80 5.82 7.67
N ILE A 104 1.51 6.88 7.30
CA ILE A 104 1.28 7.60 6.03
C ILE A 104 1.46 6.66 4.84
N PHE A 105 2.47 5.78 4.89
CA PHE A 105 2.71 4.79 3.86
C PHE A 105 1.58 3.77 3.77
N MET A 106 1.07 3.28 4.91
CA MET A 106 -0.09 2.37 4.91
C MET A 106 -1.35 3.03 4.32
N ASP A 107 -1.61 4.29 4.68
CA ASP A 107 -2.72 5.05 4.09
C ASP A 107 -2.53 5.23 2.58
N TYR A 108 -1.30 5.52 2.12
CA TYR A 108 -0.95 5.61 0.71
C TYR A 108 -1.21 4.30 -0.05
N ILE A 109 -0.75 3.16 0.47
CA ILE A 109 -0.97 1.84 -0.14
C ILE A 109 -2.45 1.54 -0.30
N GLN A 110 -3.27 1.88 0.70
CA GLN A 110 -4.72 1.66 0.66
C GLN A 110 -5.46 2.60 -0.31
N LEU A 111 -4.84 3.71 -0.71
CA LEU A 111 -5.39 4.62 -1.73
C LEU A 111 -5.07 4.18 -3.15
N ILE A 112 -3.96 3.45 -3.35
CA ILE A 112 -3.55 2.94 -4.67
C ILE A 112 -4.51 1.82 -5.11
N GLY A 113 -4.81 1.78 -6.41
CA GLY A 113 -5.61 0.71 -7.00
C GLY A 113 -7.11 0.79 -6.70
N THR A 114 -7.55 1.78 -5.93
CA THR A 114 -8.97 2.10 -5.72
C THR A 114 -9.59 2.66 -7.01
N SER A 115 -10.88 2.43 -7.23
CA SER A 115 -11.61 3.10 -8.32
C SER A 115 -11.67 4.62 -8.13
N TYR A 116 -11.64 5.08 -6.87
CA TYR A 116 -11.60 6.49 -6.48
C TYR A 116 -10.34 7.21 -6.98
N SER A 117 -9.25 6.47 -7.17
CA SER A 117 -7.93 6.97 -7.56
C SER A 117 -7.70 7.14 -9.07
N SER A 118 -8.71 6.89 -9.90
CA SER A 118 -8.54 6.90 -11.36
C SER A 118 -8.25 8.30 -11.93
N GLY A 119 -7.30 8.42 -12.85
CA GLY A 119 -7.04 9.64 -13.63
C GLY A 119 -5.76 10.40 -13.26
N ALA A 120 -5.25 11.17 -14.23
CA ALA A 120 -3.90 11.75 -14.21
C ALA A 120 -3.62 12.64 -12.98
N THR A 121 -4.57 13.50 -12.60
CA THR A 121 -4.38 14.43 -11.47
C THR A 121 -4.20 13.70 -10.14
N TYR A 122 -4.95 12.61 -9.94
CA TYR A 122 -4.84 11.81 -8.72
C TYR A 122 -3.51 11.05 -8.70
N GLN A 123 -3.14 10.46 -9.84
CA GLN A 123 -1.87 9.74 -10.01
C GLN A 123 -0.66 10.62 -9.71
N MET A 124 -0.61 11.85 -10.25
CA MET A 124 0.45 12.82 -9.95
C MET A 124 0.54 13.14 -8.46
N MET A 125 -0.59 13.21 -7.75
CA MET A 125 -0.58 13.47 -6.30
C MET A 125 -0.09 12.27 -5.50
N LEU A 126 -0.44 11.04 -5.89
CA LEU A 126 0.11 9.82 -5.30
C LEU A 126 1.62 9.73 -5.50
N GLU A 127 2.11 10.01 -6.70
CA GLU A 127 3.54 10.03 -7.02
C GLU A 127 4.28 11.05 -6.15
N TYR A 128 3.74 12.27 -6.00
CA TYR A 128 4.29 13.26 -5.11
C TYR A 128 4.37 12.78 -3.65
N ILE A 129 3.30 12.15 -3.14
CA ILE A 129 3.29 11.57 -1.78
C ILE A 129 4.40 10.53 -1.65
N ASN A 130 4.53 9.62 -2.62
CA ASN A 130 5.55 8.58 -2.61
C ASN A 130 6.97 9.17 -2.63
N SER A 131 7.25 10.14 -3.49
CA SER A 131 8.57 10.81 -3.55
C SER A 131 8.92 11.50 -2.23
N GLN A 132 7.97 12.22 -1.63
CA GLN A 132 8.19 12.89 -0.34
C GLN A 132 8.35 11.91 0.82
N TYR A 133 7.59 10.81 0.81
CA TYR A 133 7.77 9.72 1.77
C TYR A 133 9.19 9.15 1.70
N LEU A 134 9.68 8.84 0.49
CA LEU A 134 11.03 8.32 0.28
C LEU A 134 12.11 9.29 0.79
N GLU A 135 12.01 10.57 0.44
CA GLU A 135 12.96 11.60 0.89
C GLU A 135 13.02 11.69 2.44
N LEU A 136 11.85 11.72 3.08
CA LEU A 136 11.76 11.79 4.54
C LEU A 136 12.19 10.49 5.22
N SER A 137 11.93 9.33 4.62
CA SER A 137 12.34 8.05 5.18
C SER A 137 13.87 7.94 5.18
N PHE A 138 14.56 8.35 4.11
CA PHE A 138 16.03 8.45 4.10
C PHE A 138 16.56 9.44 5.15
N ARG A 139 15.91 10.60 5.30
CA ARG A 139 16.31 11.60 6.30
C ARG A 139 16.15 11.07 7.73
N PHE A 140 15.13 10.28 7.99
CA PHE A 140 14.82 9.76 9.33
C PHE A 140 15.34 8.35 9.60
N ASN A 141 15.82 7.60 8.62
CA ASN A 141 16.40 6.27 8.81
C ASN A 141 17.87 6.25 8.32
N PRO A 142 18.88 6.30 9.20
CA PRO A 142 20.27 6.47 8.82
C PRO A 142 21.01 5.13 8.76
N CYS A 143 20.31 3.98 8.87
CA CYS A 143 20.96 2.67 8.96
C CYS A 143 21.77 2.32 7.69
N ASP A 144 21.61 3.07 6.60
CA ASP A 144 22.45 2.95 5.39
C ASP A 144 23.81 3.69 5.47
N PHE A 145 24.12 4.38 6.58
CA PHE A 145 25.44 5.01 6.81
C PHE A 145 26.33 4.29 7.83
N ILE A 146 26.07 3.01 8.13
CA ILE A 146 27.08 2.14 8.75
C ILE A 146 27.94 1.52 7.64
N ARG A 147 28.67 2.34 6.89
CA ARG A 147 29.94 1.88 6.31
C ARG A 147 30.98 2.05 7.42
N PRO A 148 31.63 0.98 7.91
CA PRO A 148 32.82 1.19 8.72
C PRO A 148 33.84 1.96 7.87
N PRO A 149 34.66 2.85 8.45
CA PRO A 149 35.81 3.38 7.74
C PRO A 149 36.66 2.18 7.31
N LEU A 150 36.92 2.07 6.00
CA LEU A 150 37.97 1.20 5.48
C LEU A 150 39.28 1.74 6.07
N HIS A 151 39.80 1.04 7.07
CA HIS A 151 41.19 1.12 7.49
C HIS A 151 41.96 0.02 6.79
#